data_AF-A0A1C4UZW3-F1
#
_entry.id   AF-A0A1C4UZW3-F1
#
_cell.length_a   1.000
_cell.length_b   1.000
_cell.length_c   1.000
_cell.angle_alpha   90.00
_cell.angle_beta   90.00
_cell.angle_gamma   90.00
#
_symmetry.space_group_name_H-M   'P 1'
#
loop_
_entity.id
_entity.type
_entity.pdbx_description
1 polymer ?
#
loop_
_entity_poly.entity_id
_entity_poly.type
_entity_poly.pdbx_seq_one_letter_code
_entity_poly.pdbx_strand_id
1 'polypeptide(L)'
;MGTSTRTVRPAAPRVAGIPDGEVLREIPLPPYVTGEDAQFAVRAVVVHAPRRWSGGTVCRNDASPHPCRLHRWGRRVLALRGLRPADIDAIVEQGDPAATPPPVA
;
A
#
# COMPACT_ATOMS: atom_id res chain seq x y z
N MET A 1 -12.18 -47.44 -35.76
CA MET A 1 -11.05 -46.89 -34.99
C MET A 1 -10.56 -45.65 -35.71
N GLY A 2 -10.92 -44.45 -35.24
CA GLY A 2 -10.55 -43.18 -35.89
C GLY A 2 -9.51 -42.44 -35.05
N THR A 3 -8.33 -42.22 -35.60
CA THR A 3 -7.23 -41.50 -34.95
C THR A 3 -7.41 -40.00 -35.13
N SER A 4 -7.82 -39.32 -34.05
CA SER A 4 -7.84 -37.85 -33.99
C SER A 4 -6.42 -37.33 -33.75
N THR A 5 -5.83 -36.68 -34.76
CA THR A 5 -4.57 -35.93 -34.60
C THR A 5 -4.87 -34.59 -33.90
N ARG A 6 -4.47 -34.50 -32.63
CA ARG A 6 -4.53 -33.26 -31.84
C ARG A 6 -3.34 -32.38 -32.22
N THR A 7 -3.57 -31.34 -33.01
CA THR A 7 -2.56 -30.30 -33.26
C THR A 7 -2.36 -29.48 -31.98
N VAL A 8 -1.18 -29.59 -31.38
CA VAL A 8 -0.76 -28.73 -30.26
C VAL A 8 -0.33 -27.39 -30.82
N ARG A 9 -1.07 -26.33 -30.47
CA ARG A 9 -0.67 -24.94 -30.76
C ARG A 9 0.64 -24.64 -30.02
N PRO A 10 1.69 -24.14 -30.70
CA PRO A 10 2.87 -23.66 -29.99
C PRO A 10 2.48 -22.46 -29.12
N ALA A 11 2.86 -22.52 -27.84
CA ALA A 11 2.72 -21.41 -26.93
C ALA A 11 3.60 -20.26 -27.43
N ALA A 12 3.01 -19.06 -27.58
CA ALA A 12 3.76 -17.86 -27.89
C ALA A 12 4.87 -17.67 -26.86
N PRO A 13 6.07 -17.19 -27.26
CA PRO A 13 7.11 -16.84 -26.31
C PRO A 13 6.52 -15.86 -25.30
N ARG A 14 6.65 -16.19 -24.02
CA ARG A 14 6.34 -15.27 -22.93
C ARG A 14 7.16 -14.03 -23.20
N VAL A 15 6.49 -12.93 -23.53
CA VAL A 15 7.10 -11.60 -23.55
C VAL A 15 7.84 -11.50 -22.21
N ALA A 16 9.17 -11.42 -22.29
CA ALA A 16 9.99 -11.17 -21.12
C ALA A 16 9.36 -9.97 -20.41
N GLY A 17 8.98 -10.19 -19.15
CA GLY A 17 8.35 -9.16 -18.34
C GLY A 17 9.15 -7.88 -18.48
N ILE A 18 8.45 -6.77 -18.68
CA ILE A 18 8.96 -5.44 -18.34
C ILE A 18 9.68 -5.64 -16.99
N PRO A 19 10.96 -5.27 -16.84
CA PRO A 19 11.69 -5.56 -15.61
C PRO A 19 10.84 -5.12 -14.42
N ASP A 20 10.43 -6.10 -13.61
CA ASP A 20 9.59 -5.88 -12.47
C ASP A 20 10.28 -4.84 -11.58
N GLY A 21 9.65 -3.67 -11.48
CA GLY A 21 9.96 -2.67 -10.47
C GLY A 21 11.31 -1.98 -10.68
N GLU A 22 11.27 -0.82 -11.33
CA GLU A 22 12.03 0.29 -10.78
C GLU A 22 11.69 0.36 -9.28
N VAL A 23 12.67 0.06 -8.42
CA VAL A 23 12.48 0.12 -6.97
C VAL A 23 12.24 1.58 -6.61
N LEU A 24 10.96 1.97 -6.61
CA LEU A 24 10.58 3.32 -6.26
C LEU A 24 11.07 3.59 -4.83
N ARG A 25 11.98 4.56 -4.69
CA ARG A 25 12.58 4.95 -3.41
C ARG A 25 11.50 5.34 -2.41
N GLU A 26 11.77 5.25 -1.10
CA GLU A 26 10.81 5.73 -0.09
C GLU A 26 10.41 7.19 -0.33
N ILE A 27 9.17 7.53 0.03
CA ILE A 27 8.69 8.91 -0.05
C ILE A 27 9.43 9.72 1.02
N PRO A 28 10.08 10.85 0.66
CA PRO A 28 10.78 11.68 1.63
C PRO A 28 9.81 12.22 2.67
N LEU A 29 10.30 12.39 3.90
CA LEU A 29 9.54 13.05 4.95
C LEU A 29 9.68 14.57 4.78
N PRO A 30 8.62 15.34 5.09
CA PRO A 30 8.74 16.78 5.14
C PRO A 30 9.68 17.19 6.29
N PRO A 31 10.41 18.32 6.17
CA PRO A 31 11.34 18.78 7.19
C PRO A 31 10.64 19.16 8.52
N TYR A 32 9.35 19.47 8.45
CA TYR A 32 8.45 19.68 9.58
C TYR A 32 7.07 19.16 9.19
N VAL A 33 6.33 18.57 10.12
CA VAL A 33 4.99 18.04 9.85
C VAL A 33 3.94 19.13 10.09
N THR A 34 3.22 19.51 9.06
CA THR A 34 2.09 20.44 9.14
C THR A 34 0.77 19.72 9.46
N GLY A 35 -0.29 20.49 9.71
CA GLY A 35 -1.64 19.95 9.84
C GLY A 35 -2.15 19.30 8.54
N GLU A 36 -1.76 19.84 7.38
CA GLU A 36 -2.11 19.29 6.06
C GLU A 36 -1.38 17.97 5.81
N ASP A 37 -0.08 17.89 6.14
CA ASP A 37 0.68 16.63 6.05
C ASP A 37 0.04 15.53 6.90
N ALA A 38 -0.45 15.88 8.09
CA ALA A 38 -1.13 14.93 8.97
C ALA A 38 -2.46 14.44 8.36
N GLN A 39 -3.22 15.30 7.67
CA GLN A 39 -4.43 14.89 6.94
C GLN A 39 -4.10 13.94 5.78
N PHE A 40 -3.07 14.25 5.00
CA PHE A 40 -2.61 13.33 3.95
C PHE A 40 -2.09 12.02 4.52
N ALA A 41 -1.44 12.04 5.69
CA ALA A 41 -0.97 10.85 6.36
C ALA A 41 -2.11 9.96 6.87
N VAL A 42 -3.19 10.54 7.42
CA VAL A 42 -4.43 9.81 7.76
C VAL A 42 -4.98 9.12 6.52
N ARG A 43 -5.16 9.86 5.42
CA ARG A 43 -5.62 9.28 4.16
C ARG A 43 -4.71 8.16 3.67
N ALA A 44 -3.39 8.34 3.76
CA ALA A 44 -2.43 7.34 3.33
C ALA A 44 -2.53 6.04 4.14
N VAL A 45 -2.61 6.09 5.47
CA VAL A 45 -2.70 4.87 6.29
C VAL A 45 -4.05 4.17 6.12
N VAL A 46 -5.13 4.93 5.98
CA VAL A 46 -6.49 4.40 5.82
C VAL A 46 -6.68 3.80 4.43
N VAL A 47 -6.41 4.54 3.35
CA VAL A 47 -6.63 4.06 1.97
C VAL A 47 -5.73 2.86 1.66
N HIS A 48 -4.50 2.87 2.17
CA HIS A 48 -3.50 1.82 1.95
C HIS A 48 -3.46 0.79 3.09
N ALA A 49 -4.56 0.62 3.81
CA ALA A 49 -4.73 -0.40 4.83
C ALA A 49 -4.49 -1.82 4.28
N PRO A 50 -4.11 -2.79 5.13
CA PRO A 50 -3.90 -4.17 4.72
C PRO A 50 -5.20 -4.83 4.24
N ARG A 51 -5.09 -5.68 3.21
CA ARG A 51 -6.13 -6.61 2.74
C ARG A 51 -5.52 -8.01 2.64
N ARG A 52 -6.24 -9.02 3.11
CA ARG A 52 -5.84 -10.43 2.90
C ARG A 52 -6.11 -10.83 1.45
N TRP A 53 -5.18 -11.55 0.85
CA TRP A 53 -5.27 -12.13 -0.48
C TRP A 53 -4.65 -13.53 -0.49
N SER A 54 -4.96 -14.36 -1.49
CA SER A 54 -4.33 -15.67 -1.65
C SER A 54 -2.82 -15.49 -1.84
N GLY A 55 -2.04 -15.80 -0.81
CA GLY A 55 -0.58 -15.65 -0.80
C GLY A 55 -0.02 -14.54 0.09
N GLY A 56 -0.85 -13.79 0.84
CA GLY A 56 -0.35 -12.87 1.87
C GLY A 56 -1.21 -11.63 2.12
N THR A 57 -0.61 -10.63 2.77
CA THR A 57 -1.23 -9.33 3.03
C THR A 57 -0.73 -8.31 2.01
N VAL A 58 -1.67 -7.71 1.28
CA VAL A 58 -1.40 -6.68 0.26
C VAL A 58 -2.04 -5.36 0.65
N CYS A 59 -1.51 -4.26 0.13
CA CYS A 59 -2.16 -2.96 0.23
C CYS A 59 -3.50 -3.01 -0.50
N ARG A 60 -4.59 -2.58 0.15
CA ARG A 60 -5.92 -2.59 -0.44
C ARG A 60 -6.03 -1.80 -1.74
N ASN A 61 -5.33 -0.66 -1.82
CA ASN A 61 -5.35 0.25 -2.98
C ASN A 61 -4.35 -0.17 -4.08
N ASP A 62 -3.06 -0.29 -3.73
CA ASP A 62 -2.00 -0.48 -4.72
C ASP A 62 -1.77 -1.94 -5.12
N ALA A 63 -2.39 -2.91 -4.44
CA ALA A 63 -2.14 -4.36 -4.56
C ALA A 63 -0.67 -4.80 -4.36
N SER A 64 0.23 -3.90 -3.98
CA SER A 64 1.61 -4.18 -3.60
C SER A 64 1.70 -4.88 -2.22
N PRO A 65 2.80 -5.55 -1.87
CA PRO A 65 2.99 -6.10 -0.53
C PRO A 65 2.77 -5.04 0.56
N HIS A 66 1.98 -5.38 1.58
CA HIS A 66 1.72 -4.48 2.70
C HIS A 66 2.80 -4.62 3.78
N PRO A 67 3.27 -3.50 4.38
CA PRO A 67 2.87 -2.12 4.12
C PRO A 67 3.45 -1.60 2.81
N CYS A 68 2.68 -0.87 1.99
CA CYS A 68 3.21 -0.21 0.80
C CYS A 68 3.88 1.13 1.17
N ARG A 69 4.54 1.79 0.20
CA ARG A 69 5.28 3.05 0.39
C ARG A 69 4.42 4.15 1.02
N LEU A 70 3.20 4.35 0.52
CA LEU A 70 2.29 5.38 1.05
C LEU A 70 1.84 5.06 2.48
N HIS A 71 1.54 3.80 2.79
CA HIS A 71 1.22 3.39 4.15
C HIS A 71 2.41 3.64 5.11
N ARG A 72 3.64 3.26 4.70
CA ARG A 72 4.86 3.51 5.50
C ARG A 72 5.10 5.00 5.72
N TRP A 73 4.95 5.81 4.69
CA TRP A 73 5.08 7.25 4.78
C TRP A 73 4.06 7.85 5.75
N GLY A 74 2.78 7.49 5.62
CA GLY A 74 1.72 7.98 6.50
C GLY A 74 1.98 7.66 7.98
N ARG A 75 2.39 6.42 8.29
CA ARG A 75 2.76 6.05 9.67
C ARG A 75 3.92 6.88 10.21
N ARG A 76 4.94 7.15 9.40
CA ARG A 76 6.11 7.97 9.80
C ARG A 76 5.72 9.43 10.05
N VAL A 77 4.89 10.03 9.19
CA VAL A 77 4.40 11.40 9.37
C VAL A 77 3.56 11.53 10.63
N LEU A 78 2.63 10.60 10.88
CA LEU A 78 1.82 10.60 12.11
C LEU A 78 2.67 10.39 13.37
N ALA A 79 3.68 9.51 13.31
CA ALA A 79 4.61 9.33 14.42
C ALA A 79 5.43 10.60 14.70
N LEU A 80 5.96 11.26 13.66
CA LEU A 80 6.64 12.55 13.79
C LEU A 80 5.74 13.66 14.34
N ARG A 81 4.44 13.59 14.04
CA ARG A 81 3.46 14.52 14.59
C ARG A 81 3.27 14.33 16.10
N GLY A 82 3.57 13.15 16.63
CA GLY A 82 3.48 12.78 18.05
C GLY A 82 2.50 11.65 18.36
N LEU A 83 1.88 11.02 17.35
CA LEU A 83 0.91 9.95 17.59
C LEU A 83 1.62 8.65 17.99
N ARG A 84 1.02 7.93 18.94
CA ARG A 84 1.51 6.61 19.33
C ARG A 84 1.09 5.58 18.28
N PRO A 85 1.84 4.48 18.10
CA PRO A 85 1.49 3.43 17.16
C PRO A 85 0.05 2.91 17.30
N ALA A 86 -0.43 2.74 18.55
CA ALA A 86 -1.80 2.29 18.83
C ALA A 86 -2.87 3.28 18.36
N ASP A 87 -2.62 4.60 18.46
CA ASP A 87 -3.56 5.62 17.97
C ASP A 87 -3.60 5.61 16.44
N ILE A 88 -2.47 5.34 15.78
CA ILE A 88 -2.41 5.18 14.32
C ILE A 88 -3.16 3.91 13.88
N ASP A 89 -3.02 2.81 14.63
CA ASP A 89 -3.74 1.57 14.34
C ASP A 89 -5.25 1.76 14.49
N ALA A 90 -5.70 2.49 15.52
CA ALA A 90 -7.11 2.87 15.70
C ALA A 90 -7.66 3.70 14.53
N ILE A 91 -6.87 4.63 13.97
CA ILE A 91 -7.25 5.38 12.75
C ILE A 91 -7.44 4.43 11.56
N VAL A 92 -6.53 3.47 11.37
CA VAL A 92 -6.61 2.49 10.29
C VAL A 92 -7.84 1.60 10.44
N GLU A 93 -8.15 1.17 11.66
CA GLU A 93 -9.33 0.37 12.00
C GLU A 93 -10.64 1.14 11.79
N GLN A 94 -10.69 2.41 12.20
CA GLN A 94 -11.84 3.29 11.98
C GLN A 94 -12.16 3.47 10.50
N GLY A 95 -11.14 3.51 9.65
CA GLY A 95 -11.30 3.41 8.19
C GLY A 95 -11.84 4.67 7.50
N ASP A 96 -11.90 5.82 8.19
CA ASP A 96 -12.31 7.10 7.60
C ASP A 96 -11.09 7.90 7.08
N PRO A 97 -10.90 8.03 5.76
CA PRO A 97 -9.76 8.74 5.19
C PRO A 97 -9.88 10.27 5.31
N ALA A 98 -11.05 10.79 5.68
CA ALA A 98 -11.31 12.21 5.91
C ALA A 98 -11.28 12.60 7.40
N ALA A 99 -11.01 11.64 8.29
CA ALA A 99 -10.91 11.90 9.72
C ALA A 99 -9.85 12.96 10.01
N THR A 100 -10.20 13.92 10.87
CA THR A 100 -9.22 14.89 11.36
C THR A 100 -8.21 14.16 12.24
N PRO A 101 -6.89 14.35 12.04
CA PRO A 101 -5.88 13.71 12.87
C PRO A 101 -6.07 14.14 14.35
N PRO A 102 -5.96 13.20 15.30
CA PRO A 102 -6.14 13.51 16.71
C PRO A 102 -5.12 14.56 17.18
N PRO A 103 -5.49 15.38 18.18
CA PRO A 103 -4.53 16.27 18.81
C PRO A 103 -3.41 15.45 19.44
N VAL A 104 -2.19 15.99 19.40
CA VAL A 104 -1.04 15.36 20.05
C VAL A 104 -0.99 15.79 21.50
N ALA A 105 -0.67 14.84 22.39
CA ALA A 105 -0.47 15.10 23.81
C ALA A 105 0.91 15.71 24.07
#